data_AF-A0A162KAP2-F1
#
_entry.id   AF-A0A162KAP2-F1
#
_cell.length_a   1.000
_cell.length_b   1.000
_cell.length_c   1.000
_cell.angle_alpha   90.00
_cell.angle_beta   90.00
_cell.angle_gamma   90.00
#
_symmetry.space_group_name_H-M   'P 1'
#
loop_
_entity.id
_entity.type
_entity.pdbx_description
1 polymer ?
#
loop_
_entity_poly.entity_id
_entity_poly.type
_entity_poly.pdbx_seq_one_letter_code
_entity_poly.pdbx_strand_id
1 'polypeptide(L)'
;MYRKDYELRINSEAEPPDWAYLQSIQYYFDVIVPARNADFGNDVLPPFSRDDWIHETFICAMICEQISRVGKARSKGSSSIAPTEDFQPRGLWASYYRYVLEHIKILNMCIRDEGRYGGRNRVFYCIARLMYFDMVADASSCHAHINGFFTYVQRIGGAKAVLSLPVPPIQSFRAVLTVGAMANTTSPASQQIPGPGQLTDDEIASIYDWTFLSNLPCPSELFLCIIHLTRLRVRVFSGQPAAHATALKVRIHNLFDKICTLDFDIWVREASTASDNALDVAEAFRHATLLYGIVALPRRAVASWARHHHGTTDDDAVVYARVRSAQQRALLGVMRRMAPRVKCRCCITWPLVVAGVAASDGRVPGVRAFVEESFLAMADEPAEGGFALPSLQRLRVLWRSGRTGWDDAFPRPCIAVQ
;
A
#
# COMPACT_ATOMS: atom_id res chain seq x y z
N MET A 1 -67.30 25.60 -15.65
CA MET A 1 -65.93 25.99 -15.26
C MET A 1 -65.64 25.35 -13.90
N TYR A 2 -65.10 24.13 -13.89
CA TYR A 2 -64.54 23.49 -12.69
C TYR A 2 -63.31 22.70 -13.17
N ARG A 3 -62.12 23.29 -12.95
CA ARG A 3 -60.84 22.63 -13.20
C ARG A 3 -60.54 21.84 -11.94
N LYS A 4 -60.59 20.50 -12.00
CA LYS A 4 -60.04 19.65 -10.94
C LYS A 4 -58.53 19.59 -11.17
N ASP A 5 -57.78 20.28 -10.32
CA ASP A 5 -56.35 20.08 -10.21
C ASP A 5 -56.12 18.67 -9.66
N TYR A 6 -55.67 17.77 -10.53
CA TYR A 6 -55.08 16.50 -10.10
C TYR A 6 -53.67 16.80 -9.61
N GLU A 7 -53.53 16.99 -8.29
CA GLU A 7 -52.23 16.82 -7.65
C GLU A 7 -51.77 15.39 -7.90
N LEU A 8 -50.83 15.22 -8.84
CA LEU A 8 -50.01 14.03 -8.95
C LEU A 8 -49.23 13.91 -7.63
N ARG A 9 -49.80 13.20 -6.66
CA ARG A 9 -49.03 12.62 -5.57
C ARG A 9 -48.01 11.69 -6.19
N ILE A 10 -46.80 12.19 -6.37
CA ILE A 10 -45.61 11.36 -6.53
C ILE A 10 -45.53 10.56 -5.24
N ASN A 11 -46.00 9.32 -5.26
CA ASN A 11 -45.62 8.34 -4.25
C ASN A 11 -44.11 8.18 -4.39
N SER A 12 -43.35 8.95 -3.61
CA SER A 12 -41.98 8.55 -3.27
C SER A 12 -42.15 7.28 -2.43
N GLU A 13 -42.14 6.12 -3.07
CA GLU A 13 -41.93 4.87 -2.34
C GLU A 13 -40.65 5.10 -1.52
N ALA A 14 -40.82 5.22 -0.20
CA ALA A 14 -39.68 5.35 0.69
C ALA A 14 -38.84 4.09 0.49
N GLU A 15 -37.58 4.27 0.09
CA GLU A 15 -36.65 3.15 -0.03
C GLU A 15 -36.73 2.33 1.27
N PRO A 16 -36.87 1.00 1.19
CA PRO A 16 -36.94 0.17 2.38
C PRO A 16 -35.74 0.42 3.30
N PRO A 17 -35.91 0.30 4.63
CA PRO A 17 -34.78 0.20 5.54
C PRO A 17 -33.80 -0.86 4.99
N ASP A 18 -32.51 -0.56 5.00
CA ASP A 18 -31.43 -1.42 4.50
C ASP A 18 -31.36 -1.63 2.97
N TRP A 19 -32.13 -0.91 2.15
CA TRP A 19 -32.06 -1.02 0.68
C TRP A 19 -30.63 -0.90 0.14
N ALA A 20 -29.90 0.14 0.54
CA ALA A 20 -28.52 0.35 0.13
C ALA A 20 -27.56 -0.76 0.60
N TYR A 21 -27.85 -1.40 1.74
CA TYR A 21 -27.08 -2.52 2.25
C TYR A 21 -27.28 -3.77 1.39
N LEU A 22 -28.52 -4.11 1.06
CA LEU A 22 -28.85 -5.24 0.17
C LEU A 22 -28.28 -5.04 -1.23
N GLN A 23 -28.37 -3.83 -1.79
CA GLN A 23 -27.72 -3.51 -3.08
C GLN A 23 -26.20 -3.67 -3.02
N SER A 24 -25.58 -3.30 -1.91
CA SER A 24 -24.14 -3.47 -1.70
C SER A 24 -23.76 -4.96 -1.63
N ILE A 25 -24.59 -5.81 -0.99
CA ILE A 25 -24.38 -7.26 -0.93
C ILE A 25 -24.49 -7.87 -2.33
N GLN A 26 -25.53 -7.48 -3.08
CA GLN A 26 -25.71 -7.95 -4.45
C GLN A 26 -24.50 -7.57 -5.31
N TYR A 27 -24.10 -6.30 -5.30
CA TYR A 27 -22.93 -5.83 -6.03
C TYR A 27 -21.65 -6.60 -5.64
N TYR A 28 -21.47 -6.91 -4.36
CA TYR A 28 -20.34 -7.69 -3.88
C TYR A 28 -20.27 -9.07 -4.53
N PHE A 29 -21.38 -9.82 -4.55
CA PHE A 29 -21.42 -11.15 -5.17
C PHE A 29 -21.37 -11.11 -6.70
N ASP A 30 -22.03 -10.14 -7.33
CA ASP A 30 -22.12 -10.07 -8.78
C ASP A 30 -20.83 -9.53 -9.43
N VAL A 31 -20.10 -8.66 -8.72
CA VAL A 31 -18.99 -7.88 -9.30
C VAL A 31 -17.66 -8.06 -8.57
N ILE A 32 -17.66 -8.08 -7.23
CA ILE A 32 -16.41 -8.13 -6.46
C ILE A 32 -15.87 -9.55 -6.35
N VAL A 33 -16.69 -10.51 -5.93
CA VAL A 33 -16.28 -11.92 -5.77
C VAL A 33 -15.71 -12.50 -7.07
N PRO A 34 -16.35 -12.35 -8.26
CA PRO A 34 -15.81 -12.90 -9.50
C PRO A 34 -14.54 -12.19 -9.98
N ALA A 35 -14.30 -10.95 -9.51
CA ALA A 35 -13.15 -10.15 -9.88
C ALA A 35 -11.93 -10.34 -8.98
N ARG A 36 -12.09 -11.02 -7.83
CA ARG A 36 -10.98 -11.31 -6.93
C ARG A 36 -10.09 -12.39 -7.54
N ASN A 37 -8.85 -12.00 -7.85
CA ASN A 37 -7.77 -12.93 -8.19
C ASN A 37 -6.71 -12.74 -7.11
N ALA A 38 -6.68 -13.55 -6.06
CA ALA A 38 -5.61 -13.48 -5.07
C ALA A 38 -4.78 -14.76 -5.14
N ASP A 39 -3.50 -14.63 -5.53
CA ASP A 39 -2.52 -15.72 -5.42
C ASP A 39 -2.11 -15.99 -3.95
N PHE A 40 -2.39 -15.05 -3.04
CA PHE A 40 -1.88 -15.05 -1.67
C PHE A 40 -2.95 -14.71 -0.60
N GLY A 41 -4.24 -14.83 -0.93
CA GLY A 41 -5.34 -14.44 -0.03
C GLY A 41 -6.25 -15.60 0.38
N ASN A 42 -6.81 -15.50 1.59
CA ASN A 42 -7.90 -16.39 2.04
C ASN A 42 -9.26 -15.72 1.74
N ASP A 43 -10.15 -16.42 1.03
CA ASP A 43 -11.51 -15.96 0.75
C ASP A 43 -12.41 -16.11 1.98
N VAL A 44 -12.40 -15.09 2.85
CA VAL A 44 -13.36 -14.99 3.96
C VAL A 44 -14.51 -14.08 3.55
N LEU A 45 -15.72 -14.63 3.52
CA LEU A 45 -16.93 -13.86 3.27
C LEU A 45 -17.18 -12.86 4.41
N PRO A 46 -17.65 -11.63 4.09
CA PRO A 46 -18.07 -10.69 5.12
C PRO A 46 -19.19 -11.31 5.98
N PRO A 47 -19.20 -11.05 7.29
CA PRO A 47 -20.16 -11.68 8.19
C PRO A 47 -21.50 -10.93 8.18
N PHE A 48 -22.22 -11.00 7.06
CA PHE A 48 -23.45 -10.25 6.79
C PHE A 48 -24.57 -10.42 7.83
N SER A 49 -24.57 -11.53 8.57
CA SER A 49 -25.62 -11.88 9.53
C SER A 49 -25.30 -11.51 10.98
N ARG A 50 -24.18 -10.83 11.25
CA ARG A 50 -23.80 -10.48 12.62
C ARG A 50 -24.41 -9.14 13.05
N ASP A 51 -25.04 -9.13 14.23
CA ASP A 51 -25.63 -7.92 14.81
C ASP A 51 -24.62 -6.81 15.15
N ASP A 52 -23.34 -7.16 15.30
CA ASP A 52 -22.25 -6.21 15.51
C ASP A 52 -21.60 -5.69 14.21
N TRP A 53 -22.13 -6.09 13.05
CA TRP A 53 -21.66 -5.62 11.76
C TRP A 53 -22.03 -4.15 11.52
N ILE A 54 -21.07 -3.38 11.03
CA ILE A 54 -21.28 -1.97 10.69
C ILE A 54 -21.69 -1.90 9.22
N HIS A 55 -23.00 -1.82 8.97
CA HIS A 55 -23.58 -1.84 7.62
C HIS A 55 -23.04 -0.69 6.77
N GLU A 56 -22.95 0.50 7.37
CA GLU A 56 -22.48 1.74 6.73
C GLU A 56 -21.04 1.60 6.22
N THR A 57 -20.18 0.88 6.95
CA THR A 57 -18.82 0.57 6.51
C THR A 57 -18.83 -0.26 5.22
N PHE A 58 -19.68 -1.28 5.15
CA PHE A 58 -19.75 -2.16 3.99
C PHE A 58 -20.34 -1.45 2.77
N ILE A 59 -21.40 -0.67 2.97
CA ILE A 59 -21.99 0.16 1.91
C ILE A 59 -20.95 1.13 1.36
N CYS A 60 -20.23 1.84 2.23
CA CYS A 60 -19.19 2.77 1.83
C CYS A 60 -18.08 2.07 1.03
N ALA A 61 -17.64 0.88 1.45
CA ALA A 61 -16.65 0.09 0.72
C ALA A 61 -17.14 -0.22 -0.72
N MET A 62 -18.38 -0.66 -0.87
CA MET A 62 -18.93 -1.00 -2.20
C MET A 62 -19.08 0.23 -3.09
N ILE A 63 -19.49 1.38 -2.55
CA ILE A 63 -19.55 2.63 -3.31
C ILE A 63 -18.15 3.07 -3.74
N CYS A 64 -17.12 2.95 -2.88
CA CYS A 64 -15.73 3.23 -3.27
C CYS A 64 -15.30 2.38 -4.47
N GLU A 65 -15.57 1.07 -4.45
CA GLU A 65 -15.24 0.18 -5.56
C GLU A 65 -15.95 0.58 -6.86
N GLN A 66 -17.22 0.98 -6.77
CA GLN A 66 -17.97 1.48 -7.93
C GLN A 66 -17.35 2.78 -8.48
N ILE A 67 -17.02 3.74 -7.61
CA ILE A 67 -16.34 4.99 -7.98
C ILE A 67 -15.01 4.69 -8.68
N SER A 68 -14.20 3.79 -8.11
CA SER A 68 -12.90 3.40 -8.67
C SER A 68 -13.05 2.77 -10.06
N ARG A 69 -14.00 1.85 -10.25
CA ARG A 69 -14.26 1.19 -11.54
C ARG A 69 -14.81 2.14 -12.59
N VAL A 70 -15.75 3.00 -12.23
CA VAL A 70 -16.25 4.06 -13.12
C VAL A 70 -15.11 5.01 -13.50
N GLY A 71 -14.24 5.33 -12.54
CA GLY A 71 -12.99 6.05 -12.75
C GLY A 71 -12.13 5.41 -13.83
N LYS A 72 -11.72 4.17 -13.62
CA LYS A 72 -10.89 3.38 -14.56
C LYS A 72 -11.50 3.28 -15.96
N ALA A 73 -12.81 3.03 -16.06
CA ALA A 73 -13.48 2.86 -17.35
C ALA A 73 -13.51 4.14 -18.19
N ARG A 74 -13.53 5.31 -17.55
CA ARG A 74 -13.68 6.61 -18.22
C ARG A 74 -12.37 7.30 -18.48
N SER A 75 -11.44 7.22 -17.53
CA SER A 75 -10.14 7.82 -17.69
C SER A 75 -9.22 6.81 -18.39
N LYS A 76 -8.80 7.12 -19.62
CA LYS A 76 -7.67 6.44 -20.27
C LYS A 76 -6.34 6.73 -19.53
N GLY A 77 -6.28 6.57 -18.20
CA GLY A 77 -5.04 6.81 -17.43
C GLY A 77 -5.14 7.52 -16.07
N SER A 78 -6.31 7.88 -15.53
CA SER A 78 -6.40 8.64 -14.25
C SER A 78 -7.36 7.99 -13.26
N SER A 79 -6.86 7.26 -12.27
CA SER A 79 -7.68 6.50 -11.32
C SER A 79 -8.58 7.33 -10.39
N SER A 80 -8.54 8.67 -10.47
CA SER A 80 -9.43 9.56 -9.73
C SER A 80 -10.17 10.47 -10.70
N ILE A 81 -11.51 10.34 -10.76
CA ILE A 81 -12.40 11.38 -11.27
C ILE A 81 -12.67 12.30 -10.09
N ALA A 82 -12.18 13.53 -10.12
CA ALA A 82 -12.48 14.48 -9.07
C ALA A 82 -14.01 14.72 -9.00
N PRO A 83 -14.62 14.84 -7.80
CA PRO A 83 -16.06 15.06 -7.63
C PRO A 83 -16.61 16.27 -8.42
N THR A 84 -15.73 17.22 -8.75
CA THR A 84 -16.05 18.50 -9.39
C THR A 84 -16.02 18.47 -10.92
N GLU A 85 -15.47 17.42 -11.54
CA GLU A 85 -15.22 17.41 -12.99
C GLU A 85 -16.31 16.71 -13.82
N ASP A 86 -17.18 15.90 -13.21
CA ASP A 86 -18.15 15.08 -13.95
C ASP A 86 -19.56 15.07 -13.31
N PHE A 87 -20.60 15.32 -14.12
CA PHE A 87 -21.99 15.45 -13.65
C PHE A 87 -22.66 14.09 -13.36
N GLN A 88 -22.19 13.01 -13.99
CA GLN A 88 -22.85 11.70 -13.94
C GLN A 88 -22.60 10.86 -12.68
N PRO A 89 -21.41 10.82 -12.05
CA PRO A 89 -21.23 10.09 -10.78
C PRO A 89 -21.69 10.90 -9.55
N ARG A 90 -22.34 12.06 -9.72
CA ARG A 90 -22.76 12.92 -8.59
C ARG A 90 -23.62 12.20 -7.55
N GLY A 91 -24.50 11.30 -8.00
CA GLY A 91 -25.32 10.48 -7.09
C GLY A 91 -24.48 9.47 -6.27
N LEU A 92 -23.45 8.88 -6.89
CA LEU A 92 -22.52 7.97 -6.21
C LEU A 92 -21.66 8.72 -5.20
N TRP A 93 -21.10 9.87 -5.58
CA TRP A 93 -20.33 10.72 -4.67
C TRP A 93 -21.18 11.26 -3.51
N ALA A 94 -22.42 11.70 -3.77
CA ALA A 94 -23.33 12.13 -2.71
C ALA A 94 -23.64 10.99 -1.73
N SER A 95 -23.88 9.78 -2.25
CA SER A 95 -24.11 8.58 -1.42
C SER A 95 -22.85 8.21 -0.63
N TYR A 96 -21.68 8.25 -1.26
CA TYR A 96 -20.39 8.03 -0.62
C TYR A 96 -20.20 8.96 0.57
N TYR A 97 -20.28 10.28 0.37
CA TYR A 97 -20.09 11.25 1.45
C TYR A 97 -21.13 11.10 2.56
N ARG A 98 -22.39 10.77 2.22
CA ARG A 98 -23.42 10.46 3.20
C ARG A 98 -23.02 9.28 4.11
N TYR A 99 -22.58 8.16 3.54
CA TYR A 99 -22.19 6.99 4.33
C TYR A 99 -20.85 7.17 5.05
N VAL A 100 -19.91 7.96 4.51
CA VAL A 100 -18.70 8.37 5.22
C VAL A 100 -19.06 9.17 6.48
N LEU A 101 -20.01 10.10 6.38
CA LEU A 101 -20.47 10.88 7.54
C LEU A 101 -21.13 9.99 8.60
N GLU A 102 -21.96 9.02 8.20
CA GLU A 102 -22.52 8.05 9.15
C GLU A 102 -21.43 7.19 9.80
N HIS A 103 -20.44 6.72 9.03
CA HIS A 103 -19.30 5.98 9.58
C HIS A 103 -18.47 6.81 10.56
N ILE A 104 -18.29 8.11 10.31
CA ILE A 104 -17.63 9.03 11.24
C ILE A 104 -18.45 9.21 12.54
N LYS A 105 -19.78 9.27 12.47
CA LYS A 105 -20.63 9.28 13.67
C LYS A 105 -20.43 8.01 14.49
N ILE A 106 -20.38 6.85 13.84
CA ILE A 106 -20.12 5.55 14.50
C ILE A 106 -18.72 5.55 15.14
N LEU A 107 -17.69 6.01 14.44
CA LEU A 107 -16.35 6.17 15.00
C LEU A 107 -16.36 7.06 16.26
N ASN A 108 -17.09 8.17 16.24
CA ASN A 108 -17.21 9.05 17.40
C ASN A 108 -17.90 8.35 18.59
N MET A 109 -18.93 7.54 18.34
CA MET A 109 -19.55 6.70 19.37
C MET A 109 -18.56 5.68 19.93
N CYS A 110 -17.78 5.00 19.07
CA CYS A 110 -16.73 4.07 19.50
C CYS A 110 -15.68 4.76 20.40
N ILE A 111 -15.27 5.99 20.05
CA ILE A 111 -14.28 6.76 20.81
C ILE A 111 -14.81 7.17 22.19
N ARG A 112 -16.10 7.48 22.30
CA ARG A 112 -16.79 7.84 23.54
C ARG A 112 -17.26 6.63 24.36
N ASP A 113 -17.14 5.44 23.79
CA ASP A 113 -17.65 4.19 24.37
C ASP A 113 -19.19 4.20 24.54
N GLU A 114 -19.90 4.77 23.57
CA GLU A 114 -21.35 5.01 23.60
C GLU A 114 -22.13 4.07 22.67
N GLY A 115 -23.33 3.67 23.10
CA GLY A 115 -24.32 2.95 22.29
C GLY A 115 -23.90 1.53 21.89
N ARG A 116 -24.65 0.93 20.95
CA ARG A 116 -24.41 -0.45 20.47
C ARG A 116 -23.07 -0.66 19.76
N TYR A 117 -22.43 0.45 19.38
CA TYR A 117 -21.14 0.46 18.70
C TYR A 117 -19.95 0.83 19.59
N GLY A 118 -20.18 1.08 20.89
CA GLY A 118 -19.12 1.34 21.86
C GLY A 118 -18.04 0.24 21.90
N GLY A 119 -16.83 0.62 22.31
CA GLY A 119 -15.72 -0.30 22.47
C GLY A 119 -14.41 0.20 21.84
N ARG A 120 -13.35 0.23 22.66
CA ARG A 120 -11.99 0.66 22.28
C ARG A 120 -11.44 -0.09 21.06
N ASN A 121 -11.79 -1.37 20.90
CA ASN A 121 -11.34 -2.19 19.76
C ASN A 121 -11.94 -1.73 18.42
N ARG A 122 -13.19 -1.25 18.43
CA ARG A 122 -13.90 -0.84 17.21
C ARG A 122 -13.37 0.45 16.62
N VAL A 123 -12.74 1.31 17.44
CA VAL A 123 -12.06 2.52 16.97
C VAL A 123 -11.00 2.18 15.92
N PHE A 124 -10.17 1.16 16.17
CA PHE A 124 -9.14 0.72 15.23
C PHE A 124 -9.73 0.24 13.91
N TYR A 125 -10.80 -0.56 13.96
CA TYR A 125 -11.52 -0.99 12.76
C TYR A 125 -12.07 0.20 11.97
N CYS A 126 -12.74 1.14 12.65
CA CYS A 126 -13.34 2.29 12.00
C CYS A 126 -12.31 3.20 11.34
N ILE A 127 -11.17 3.47 11.99
CA ILE A 127 -10.08 4.29 11.41
C ILE A 127 -9.44 3.57 10.22
N ALA A 128 -9.15 2.27 10.33
CA ALA A 128 -8.57 1.49 9.23
C ALA A 128 -9.51 1.44 8.00
N ARG A 129 -10.83 1.46 8.23
CA ARG A 129 -11.83 1.52 7.15
C ARG A 129 -11.88 2.88 6.46
N LEU A 130 -11.81 3.98 7.21
CA LEU A 130 -11.68 5.31 6.62
C LEU A 130 -10.43 5.43 5.75
N MET A 131 -9.29 4.91 6.24
CA MET A 131 -8.06 4.80 5.45
C MET A 131 -8.28 4.06 4.13
N TYR A 132 -8.96 2.90 4.17
CA TYR A 132 -9.29 2.13 2.95
C TYR A 132 -10.18 2.92 1.98
N PHE A 133 -11.21 3.61 2.49
CA PHE A 133 -12.12 4.38 1.64
C PHE A 133 -11.38 5.47 0.86
N ASP A 134 -10.51 6.22 1.54
CA ASP A 134 -9.67 7.23 0.91
C ASP A 134 -8.72 6.60 -0.10
N MET A 135 -8.05 5.49 0.24
CA MET A 135 -7.15 4.81 -0.69
C MET A 135 -7.82 4.46 -2.04
N VAL A 136 -9.10 4.07 -2.00
CA VAL A 136 -9.85 3.64 -3.19
C VAL A 136 -10.50 4.82 -3.92
N ALA A 137 -11.05 5.80 -3.19
CA ALA A 137 -11.82 6.91 -3.76
C ALA A 137 -10.99 8.19 -4.00
N ASP A 138 -10.21 8.62 -3.01
CA ASP A 138 -9.34 9.79 -3.07
C ASP A 138 -8.21 9.70 -2.01
N ALA A 139 -7.00 9.33 -2.44
CA ALA A 139 -5.87 9.05 -1.56
C ALA A 139 -5.34 10.28 -0.79
N SER A 140 -5.96 11.45 -0.96
CA SER A 140 -5.54 12.74 -0.38
C SER A 140 -5.51 12.74 1.16
N SER A 141 -6.43 12.02 1.82
CA SER A 141 -6.61 12.06 3.28
C SER A 141 -6.12 10.81 4.01
N CYS A 142 -5.66 9.79 3.29
CA CYS A 142 -5.20 8.52 3.86
C CYS A 142 -4.08 8.69 4.91
N HIS A 143 -3.16 9.65 4.71
CA HIS A 143 -2.10 9.94 5.68
C HIS A 143 -2.64 10.39 7.05
N ALA A 144 -3.75 11.15 7.06
CA ALA A 144 -4.38 11.62 8.28
C ALA A 144 -4.98 10.46 9.07
N HIS A 145 -5.61 9.49 8.39
CA HIS A 145 -6.15 8.29 9.04
C HIS A 145 -5.05 7.39 9.63
N ILE A 146 -3.95 7.19 8.91
CA ILE A 146 -2.80 6.43 9.44
C ILE A 146 -2.24 7.11 10.68
N ASN A 147 -2.02 8.43 10.64
CA ASN A 147 -1.57 9.18 11.81
C ASN A 147 -2.56 9.09 12.98
N GLY A 148 -3.85 9.27 12.73
CA GLY A 148 -4.89 9.13 13.74
C GLY A 148 -4.92 7.75 14.39
N PHE A 149 -4.71 6.70 13.60
CA PHE A 149 -4.61 5.32 14.09
C PHE A 149 -3.46 5.17 15.08
N PHE A 150 -2.25 5.60 14.71
CA PHE A 150 -1.07 5.49 15.57
C PHE A 150 -1.14 6.42 16.79
N THR A 151 -1.75 7.61 16.67
CA THR A 151 -2.05 8.45 17.83
C THR A 151 -2.99 7.73 18.80
N TYR A 152 -4.00 7.00 18.30
CA TYR A 152 -4.88 6.21 19.15
C TYR A 152 -4.17 5.00 19.77
N VAL A 153 -3.25 4.32 19.05
CA VAL A 153 -2.36 3.30 19.63
C VAL A 153 -1.60 3.86 20.83
N GLN A 154 -0.99 5.04 20.69
CA GLN A 154 -0.27 5.69 21.78
C GLN A 154 -1.18 6.06 22.95
N ARG A 155 -2.41 6.53 22.68
CA ARG A 155 -3.42 6.82 23.71
C ARG A 155 -3.77 5.60 24.57
N ILE A 156 -3.79 4.40 23.98
CA ILE A 156 -4.06 3.13 24.68
C ILE A 156 -2.85 2.63 25.49
N GLY A 157 -1.66 3.21 25.30
CA GLY A 157 -0.43 2.81 25.98
C GLY A 157 0.59 2.12 25.08
N GLY A 158 0.47 2.27 23.76
CA GLY A 158 1.41 1.70 22.79
C GLY A 158 0.99 0.36 22.23
N ALA A 159 1.78 -0.20 21.30
CA ALA A 159 1.42 -1.40 20.54
C ALA A 159 1.21 -2.63 21.44
N LYS A 160 2.09 -2.86 22.42
CA LYS A 160 1.94 -3.97 23.38
C LYS A 160 0.63 -3.92 24.17
N ALA A 161 0.21 -2.73 24.60
CA ALA A 161 -1.05 -2.55 25.31
C ALA A 161 -2.26 -2.86 24.41
N VAL A 162 -2.21 -2.42 23.15
CA VAL A 162 -3.25 -2.73 22.14
C VAL A 162 -3.33 -4.23 21.85
N LEU A 163 -2.19 -4.91 21.73
CA LEU A 163 -2.13 -6.35 21.49
C LEU A 163 -2.56 -7.18 22.70
N SER A 164 -2.58 -6.57 23.89
CA SER A 164 -3.01 -7.20 25.15
C SER A 164 -4.51 -6.99 25.45
N LEU A 165 -5.26 -6.34 24.55
CA LEU A 165 -6.71 -6.18 24.69
C LEU A 165 -7.41 -7.55 24.58
N PRO A 166 -8.59 -7.75 25.23
CA PRO A 166 -9.30 -9.04 25.20
C PRO A 166 -9.60 -9.56 23.79
N VAL A 167 -9.81 -8.63 22.85
CA VAL A 167 -9.94 -8.93 21.42
C VAL A 167 -9.01 -7.96 20.68
N PRO A 168 -7.76 -8.33 20.42
CA PRO A 168 -6.79 -7.42 19.82
C PRO A 168 -7.17 -7.10 18.37
N PRO A 169 -7.07 -5.83 17.93
CA PRO A 169 -7.44 -5.39 16.58
C PRO A 169 -6.35 -5.72 15.55
N ILE A 170 -5.84 -6.97 15.56
CA ILE A 170 -4.62 -7.36 14.84
C ILE A 170 -4.72 -7.08 13.34
N GLN A 171 -5.87 -7.35 12.72
CA GLN A 171 -6.08 -7.16 11.28
C GLN A 171 -6.03 -5.69 10.87
N SER A 172 -6.73 -4.82 11.62
CA SER A 172 -6.72 -3.38 11.37
C SER A 172 -5.34 -2.79 11.61
N PHE A 173 -4.64 -3.24 12.65
CA PHE A 173 -3.28 -2.79 12.94
C PHE A 173 -2.31 -3.22 11.84
N ARG A 174 -2.38 -4.49 11.42
CA ARG A 174 -1.58 -5.04 10.32
C ARG A 174 -1.78 -4.26 9.02
N ALA A 175 -3.02 -4.02 8.61
CA ALA A 175 -3.33 -3.27 7.39
C ALA A 175 -2.74 -1.83 7.44
N VAL A 176 -2.97 -1.11 8.53
CA VAL A 176 -2.49 0.29 8.68
C VAL A 176 -0.97 0.36 8.81
N LEU A 177 -0.34 -0.60 9.49
CA LEU A 177 1.11 -0.71 9.58
C LEU A 177 1.73 -0.92 8.21
N THR A 178 1.20 -1.88 7.44
CA THR A 178 1.72 -2.20 6.11
C THR A 178 1.58 -1.02 5.17
N VAL A 179 0.38 -0.46 5.02
CA VAL A 179 0.15 0.70 4.15
C VAL A 179 1.03 1.87 4.58
N GLY A 180 1.10 2.19 5.88
CA GLY A 180 1.92 3.29 6.38
C GLY A 180 3.42 3.09 6.15
N ALA A 181 3.93 1.88 6.36
CA ALA A 181 5.34 1.55 6.13
C ALA A 181 5.68 1.64 4.63
N MET A 182 4.83 1.11 3.75
CA MET A 182 5.05 1.15 2.30
C MET A 182 4.90 2.56 1.74
N ALA A 183 3.90 3.32 2.19
CA ALA A 183 3.72 4.74 1.86
C ALA A 183 4.95 5.58 2.21
N ASN A 184 5.59 5.28 3.35
CA ASN A 184 6.83 5.92 3.74
C ASN A 184 7.96 5.67 2.74
N THR A 185 8.05 4.48 2.13
CA THR A 185 9.05 4.20 1.08
C THR A 185 8.85 5.10 -0.15
N THR A 186 7.61 5.45 -0.49
CA THR A 186 7.26 6.27 -1.67
C THR A 186 6.85 7.70 -1.31
N SER A 187 7.27 8.18 -0.14
CA SER A 187 7.10 9.57 0.28
C SER A 187 8.47 10.26 0.45
N PRO A 188 8.54 11.60 0.31
CA PRO A 188 9.77 12.34 0.56
C PRO A 188 10.27 12.08 1.98
N ALA A 189 11.58 11.99 2.17
CA ALA A 189 12.19 11.80 3.49
C ALA A 189 11.79 12.85 4.53
N SER A 190 11.40 14.06 4.11
CA SER A 190 10.90 15.15 4.96
C SER A 190 9.43 15.02 5.38
N GLN A 191 8.65 14.13 4.75
CA GLN A 191 7.20 14.03 4.93
C GLN A 191 6.77 12.59 5.16
N GLN A 192 7.37 11.97 6.17
CA GLN A 192 7.06 10.59 6.58
C GLN A 192 5.90 10.55 7.56
N ILE A 193 5.17 9.44 7.54
CA ILE A 193 4.21 9.03 8.56
C ILE A 193 5.01 8.51 9.76
N PRO A 194 4.96 9.17 10.94
CA PRO A 194 5.81 8.79 12.08
C PRO A 194 5.47 7.42 12.67
N GLY A 195 4.18 7.07 12.71
CA GLY A 195 3.66 5.90 13.43
C GLY A 195 4.39 4.58 13.17
N PRO A 196 4.46 4.10 11.91
CA PRO A 196 5.19 2.88 11.57
C PRO A 196 6.68 2.93 11.97
N GLY A 197 7.29 4.11 11.91
CA GLY A 197 8.69 4.33 12.25
C GLY A 197 8.98 4.25 13.75
N GLN A 198 7.97 4.37 14.62
CA GLN A 198 8.12 4.39 16.09
C GLN A 198 8.03 3.01 16.74
N LEU A 199 7.54 1.99 16.03
CA LEU A 199 7.44 0.62 16.56
C LEU A 199 8.80 -0.07 16.68
N THR A 200 8.96 -0.94 17.67
CA THR A 200 10.13 -1.82 17.76
C THR A 200 10.05 -2.97 16.75
N ASP A 201 11.18 -3.63 16.49
CA ASP A 201 11.21 -4.79 15.58
C ASP A 201 10.32 -5.93 16.09
N ASP A 202 10.31 -6.19 17.41
CA ASP A 202 9.43 -7.20 18.03
C ASP A 202 7.95 -6.85 17.89
N GLU A 203 7.60 -5.56 18.01
CA GLU A 203 6.23 -5.09 17.82
C GLU A 203 5.80 -5.27 16.37
N ILE A 204 6.66 -4.88 15.42
CA ILE A 204 6.39 -5.08 13.98
C ILE A 204 6.25 -6.58 13.67
N ALA A 205 7.14 -7.43 14.18
CA ALA A 205 7.07 -8.87 13.96
C ALA A 205 5.81 -9.51 14.57
N SER A 206 5.33 -8.99 15.70
CA SER A 206 4.08 -9.45 16.33
C SER A 206 2.83 -9.02 15.55
N ILE A 207 2.90 -7.90 14.84
CA ILE A 207 1.78 -7.32 14.09
C ILE A 207 1.76 -7.83 12.65
N TYR A 208 2.91 -7.85 11.98
CA TYR A 208 3.01 -8.16 10.55
C TYR A 208 2.90 -9.67 10.29
N ASP A 209 2.22 -10.00 9.20
CA ASP A 209 2.05 -11.37 8.69
C ASP A 209 1.71 -11.24 7.22
N TRP A 210 2.52 -11.91 6.41
CA TRP A 210 2.46 -11.82 4.97
C TRP A 210 1.18 -12.47 4.40
N THR A 211 0.59 -13.45 5.10
CA THR A 211 -0.59 -14.21 4.63
C THR A 211 -1.86 -13.37 4.54
N PHE A 212 -1.89 -12.23 5.24
CA PHE A 212 -3.09 -11.40 5.37
C PHE A 212 -3.25 -10.39 4.23
N LEU A 213 -2.17 -10.03 3.54
CA LEU A 213 -2.18 -9.03 2.48
C LEU A 213 -1.68 -9.65 1.18
N SER A 214 -2.60 -10.17 0.38
CA SER A 214 -2.30 -10.77 -0.92
C SER A 214 -1.51 -9.86 -1.87
N ASN A 215 -1.61 -8.55 -1.65
CA ASN A 215 -1.06 -7.51 -2.52
C ASN A 215 0.36 -7.10 -2.10
N LEU A 216 0.80 -7.56 -0.92
CA LEU A 216 2.17 -7.39 -0.44
C LEU A 216 2.66 -8.67 0.27
N PRO A 217 2.89 -9.78 -0.46
CA PRO A 217 3.43 -11.02 0.09
C PRO A 217 4.95 -10.90 0.33
N CYS A 218 5.35 -9.93 1.15
CA CYS A 218 6.73 -9.68 1.50
C CYS A 218 7.13 -10.54 2.70
N PRO A 219 8.25 -11.29 2.63
CA PRO A 219 8.82 -11.95 3.80
C PRO A 219 9.04 -10.98 4.97
N SER A 220 8.67 -11.38 6.18
CA SER A 220 8.67 -10.52 7.38
C SER A 220 10.04 -9.89 7.66
N GLU A 221 11.12 -10.64 7.44
CA GLU A 221 12.48 -10.19 7.61
C GLU A 221 12.86 -9.12 6.59
N LEU A 222 12.38 -9.24 5.35
CA LEU A 222 12.56 -8.22 4.31
C LEU A 222 11.71 -6.98 4.61
N PHE A 223 10.48 -7.15 5.08
CA PHE A 223 9.62 -6.04 5.48
C PHE A 223 10.28 -5.18 6.59
N LEU A 224 10.88 -5.83 7.59
CA LEU A 224 11.72 -5.14 8.59
C LEU A 224 12.91 -4.43 7.97
N CYS A 225 13.61 -5.05 7.01
CA CYS A 225 14.72 -4.41 6.30
C CYS A 225 14.26 -3.17 5.51
N ILE A 226 13.09 -3.21 4.87
CA ILE A 226 12.50 -2.06 4.15
C ILE A 226 12.25 -0.89 5.13
N ILE A 227 11.68 -1.17 6.30
CA ILE A 227 11.46 -0.16 7.36
C ILE A 227 12.80 0.43 7.82
N HIS A 228 13.81 -0.41 8.06
CA HIS A 228 15.14 0.05 8.51
C HIS A 228 15.85 0.89 7.46
N LEU A 229 15.83 0.48 6.18
CA LEU A 229 16.37 1.28 5.07
C LEU A 229 15.66 2.64 4.96
N THR A 230 14.33 2.65 5.14
CA THR A 230 13.54 3.88 5.13
C THR A 230 13.90 4.81 6.29
N ARG A 231 14.07 4.27 7.50
CA ARG A 231 14.57 5.03 8.66
C ARG A 231 15.97 5.61 8.40
N LEU A 232 16.86 4.85 7.78
CA LEU A 232 18.20 5.34 7.41
C LEU A 232 18.14 6.46 6.37
N ARG A 233 17.30 6.33 5.34
CA ARG A 233 17.07 7.39 4.34
C ARG A 233 16.64 8.70 5.00
N VAL A 234 15.72 8.64 5.96
CA VAL A 234 15.25 9.80 6.72
C VAL A 234 16.37 10.41 7.56
N ARG A 235 17.15 9.60 8.28
CA ARG A 235 18.29 10.11 9.08
C ARG A 235 19.36 10.79 8.23
N VAL A 236 19.64 10.24 7.05
CA VAL A 236 20.56 10.83 6.07
C VAL A 236 20.03 12.19 5.61
N PHE A 237 18.74 12.27 5.27
CA PHE A 237 18.11 13.51 4.85
C PHE A 237 18.16 14.59 5.93
N SER A 238 17.88 14.24 7.19
CA SER A 238 17.90 15.18 8.32
C SER A 238 19.30 15.68 8.72
N GLY A 239 20.35 15.27 8.00
CA GLY A 239 21.70 15.80 8.19
C GLY A 239 22.32 15.47 9.55
N GLN A 240 21.99 14.32 10.14
CA GLN A 240 22.60 13.94 11.43
C GLN A 240 24.14 14.00 11.36
N PRO A 241 24.80 14.56 12.39
CA PRO A 241 26.17 15.06 12.28
C PRO A 241 27.21 13.98 11.98
N ALA A 242 28.33 14.40 11.35
CA ALA A 242 29.43 13.58 10.84
C ALA A 242 30.03 12.56 11.83
N ALA A 243 29.91 12.78 13.14
CA ALA A 243 30.26 11.80 14.19
C ALA A 243 29.52 10.45 14.02
N HIS A 244 28.38 10.45 13.34
CA HIS A 244 27.59 9.26 13.04
C HIS A 244 27.89 8.65 11.66
N ALA A 245 28.81 9.20 10.86
CA ALA A 245 29.07 8.72 9.50
C ALA A 245 29.63 7.28 9.49
N THR A 246 30.53 6.95 10.41
CA THR A 246 31.05 5.58 10.58
C THR A 246 29.95 4.63 11.05
N ALA A 247 29.17 5.03 12.04
CA ALA A 247 28.04 4.22 12.54
C ALA A 247 26.97 4.00 11.48
N LEU A 248 26.67 5.02 10.66
CA LEU A 248 25.76 4.93 9.52
C LEU A 248 26.30 3.94 8.48
N LYS A 249 27.58 4.05 8.11
CA LYS A 249 28.22 3.11 7.18
C LYS A 249 28.12 1.67 7.68
N VAL A 250 28.47 1.40 8.94
CA VAL A 250 28.35 0.06 9.54
C VAL A 250 26.91 -0.44 9.48
N ARG A 251 25.91 0.40 9.81
CA ARG A 251 24.50 0.01 9.74
C ARG A 251 24.05 -0.32 8.31
N ILE A 252 24.52 0.44 7.31
CA ILE A 252 24.22 0.16 5.89
C ILE A 252 24.84 -1.18 5.48
N HIS A 253 26.10 -1.43 5.83
CA HIS A 253 26.78 -2.70 5.53
C HIS A 253 26.02 -3.88 6.12
N ASN A 254 25.74 -3.83 7.43
CA ASN A 254 25.03 -4.89 8.14
C ASN A 254 23.65 -5.16 7.54
N LEU A 255 22.90 -4.13 7.13
CA LEU A 255 21.59 -4.31 6.49
C LEU A 255 21.72 -4.93 5.10
N PHE A 256 22.66 -4.48 4.28
CA PHE A 256 22.84 -5.03 2.94
C PHE A 256 23.33 -6.48 2.99
N ASP A 257 24.28 -6.79 3.88
CA ASP A 257 24.73 -8.16 4.09
C ASP A 257 23.59 -9.04 4.60
N LYS A 258 22.81 -8.56 5.58
CA LYS A 258 21.59 -9.25 6.04
C LYS A 258 20.66 -9.57 4.88
N ILE A 259 20.30 -8.58 4.05
CA ILE A 259 19.40 -8.79 2.90
C ILE A 259 19.96 -9.84 1.92
N CYS A 260 21.27 -9.83 1.67
CA CYS A 260 21.93 -10.80 0.79
C CYS A 260 21.90 -12.23 1.34
N THR A 261 22.01 -12.40 2.66
CA THR A 261 22.14 -13.70 3.32
C THR A 261 20.84 -14.23 3.94
N LEU A 262 19.71 -13.53 3.78
CA LEU A 262 18.43 -14.02 4.27
C LEU A 262 18.07 -15.35 3.60
N ASP A 263 17.70 -16.31 4.44
CA ASP A 263 17.11 -17.58 4.04
C ASP A 263 15.59 -17.43 4.03
N PHE A 264 14.96 -17.88 2.94
CA PHE A 264 13.52 -17.83 2.77
C PHE A 264 12.87 -19.21 2.84
N ASP A 265 13.61 -20.28 3.15
CA ASP A 265 13.09 -21.65 3.11
C ASP A 265 11.82 -21.86 3.94
N ILE A 266 11.77 -21.30 5.16
CA ILE A 266 10.57 -21.38 6.02
C ILE A 266 9.42 -20.62 5.37
N TRP A 267 9.64 -19.37 4.99
CA TRP A 267 8.63 -18.52 4.39
C TRP A 267 8.08 -19.10 3.08
N VAL A 268 8.96 -19.61 2.21
CA VAL A 268 8.59 -20.22 0.93
C VAL A 268 7.76 -21.48 1.15
N ARG A 269 8.11 -22.33 2.13
CA ARG A 269 7.27 -23.51 2.46
C ARG A 269 5.86 -23.12 2.85
N GLU A 270 5.70 -22.08 3.67
CA GLU A 270 4.39 -21.58 4.08
C GLU A 270 3.65 -20.94 2.89
N ALA A 271 4.32 -20.07 2.14
CA ALA A 271 3.73 -19.36 1.01
C ALA A 271 3.39 -20.22 -0.19
N SER A 272 4.08 -21.35 -0.35
CA SER A 272 3.78 -22.34 -1.39
C SER A 272 2.42 -23.02 -1.20
N THR A 273 1.81 -22.92 -0.01
CA THR A 273 0.42 -23.37 0.20
C THR A 273 -0.60 -22.49 -0.53
N ALA A 274 -0.25 -21.23 -0.81
CA ALA A 274 -1.11 -20.27 -1.49
C ALA A 274 -0.69 -20.06 -2.95
N SER A 275 0.61 -20.00 -3.24
CA SER A 275 1.13 -19.71 -4.59
C SER A 275 2.38 -20.52 -4.95
N ASP A 276 2.36 -21.11 -6.15
CA ASP A 276 3.53 -21.76 -6.76
C ASP A 276 4.68 -20.78 -7.08
N ASN A 277 4.42 -19.47 -7.01
CA ASN A 277 5.41 -18.42 -7.29
C ASN A 277 6.14 -17.92 -6.02
N ALA A 278 5.92 -18.55 -4.86
CA ALA A 278 6.46 -18.09 -3.58
C ALA A 278 7.97 -17.77 -3.63
N LEU A 279 8.80 -18.68 -4.13
CA LEU A 279 10.25 -18.44 -4.20
C LEU A 279 10.60 -17.21 -5.04
N ASP A 280 10.03 -17.09 -6.23
CA ASP A 280 10.32 -15.94 -7.10
C ASP A 280 9.78 -14.62 -6.49
N VAL A 281 8.65 -14.64 -5.77
CA VAL A 281 8.17 -13.47 -5.00
C VAL A 281 9.20 -13.07 -3.95
N ALA A 282 9.68 -14.01 -3.14
CA ALA A 282 10.69 -13.73 -2.12
C ALA A 282 11.98 -13.17 -2.73
N GLU A 283 12.44 -13.75 -3.85
CA GLU A 283 13.59 -13.23 -4.59
C GLU A 283 13.36 -11.82 -5.15
N ALA A 284 12.18 -11.56 -5.72
CA ALA A 284 11.81 -10.25 -6.23
C ALA A 284 11.84 -9.19 -5.11
N PHE A 285 11.26 -9.50 -3.95
CA PHE A 285 11.33 -8.62 -2.79
C PHE A 285 12.75 -8.46 -2.26
N ARG A 286 13.60 -9.50 -2.26
CA ARG A 286 15.01 -9.37 -1.85
C ARG A 286 15.77 -8.40 -2.75
N HIS A 287 15.69 -8.60 -4.07
CA HIS A 287 16.38 -7.76 -5.03
C HIS A 287 15.83 -6.33 -5.03
N ALA A 288 14.51 -6.15 -4.92
CA ALA A 288 13.90 -4.84 -4.76
C ALA A 288 14.34 -4.14 -3.47
N THR A 289 14.42 -4.86 -2.34
CA THR A 289 14.86 -4.29 -1.06
C THR A 289 16.30 -3.80 -1.11
N LEU A 290 17.19 -4.60 -1.68
CA LEU A 290 18.58 -4.21 -1.86
C LEU A 290 18.70 -3.03 -2.84
N LEU A 291 17.97 -3.08 -3.97
CA LEU A 291 17.98 -2.02 -4.97
C LEU A 291 17.42 -0.71 -4.45
N TYR A 292 16.35 -0.74 -3.65
CA TYR A 292 15.80 0.41 -2.93
C TYR A 292 16.87 1.06 -2.07
N GLY A 293 17.57 0.27 -1.24
CA GLY A 293 18.71 0.76 -0.45
C GLY A 293 19.80 1.41 -1.31
N ILE A 294 20.17 0.78 -2.43
CA ILE A 294 21.20 1.30 -3.37
C ILE A 294 20.82 2.66 -3.96
N VAL A 295 19.55 2.86 -4.34
CA VAL A 295 19.12 4.10 -5.00
C VAL A 295 18.71 5.20 -4.02
N ALA A 296 18.39 4.84 -2.77
CA ALA A 296 17.86 5.77 -1.77
C ALA A 296 18.87 6.20 -0.69
N LEU A 297 20.02 5.52 -0.57
CA LEU A 297 21.08 5.85 0.39
C LEU A 297 22.30 6.52 -0.29
N PRO A 298 23.21 7.15 0.48
CA PRO A 298 24.37 7.83 -0.08
C PRO A 298 25.26 6.93 -0.94
N ARG A 299 25.55 7.35 -2.17
CA ARG A 299 26.36 6.60 -3.14
C ARG A 299 27.70 6.13 -2.59
N ARG A 300 28.40 6.97 -1.82
CA ARG A 300 29.70 6.64 -1.19
C ARG A 300 29.58 5.48 -0.18
N ALA A 301 28.50 5.44 0.60
CA ALA A 301 28.27 4.37 1.56
C ALA A 301 27.99 3.04 0.85
N VAL A 302 27.17 3.08 -0.21
CA VAL A 302 26.87 1.94 -1.07
C VAL A 302 28.13 1.42 -1.78
N ALA A 303 28.92 2.29 -2.38
CA ALA A 303 30.18 1.93 -3.02
C ALA A 303 31.17 1.32 -2.02
N SER A 304 31.23 1.86 -0.80
CA SER A 304 32.07 1.31 0.25
C SER A 304 31.63 -0.10 0.69
N TRP A 305 30.34 -0.40 0.74
CA TRP A 305 29.85 -1.75 1.00
C TRP A 305 30.22 -2.69 -0.13
N ALA A 306 29.94 -2.29 -1.36
CA ALA A 306 30.22 -3.10 -2.54
C ALA A 306 31.72 -3.42 -2.69
N ARG A 307 32.62 -2.49 -2.37
CA ARG A 307 34.07 -2.78 -2.33
C ARG A 307 34.44 -3.81 -1.29
N HIS A 308 33.88 -3.70 -0.08
CA HIS A 308 34.13 -4.67 0.98
C HIS A 308 33.62 -6.05 0.59
N HIS A 309 32.42 -6.11 0.01
CA HIS A 309 31.73 -7.35 -0.35
C HIS A 309 32.33 -8.02 -1.60
N HIS A 310 32.84 -7.25 -2.58
CA HIS A 310 33.36 -7.77 -3.85
C HIS A 310 34.88 -7.69 -4.00
N GLY A 311 35.62 -7.18 -3.01
CA GLY A 311 37.08 -7.10 -3.04
C GLY A 311 37.65 -6.23 -4.16
N THR A 312 36.94 -5.18 -4.58
CA THR A 312 37.36 -4.29 -5.69
C THR A 312 37.92 -2.95 -5.19
N THR A 313 38.86 -2.38 -5.94
CA THR A 313 39.48 -1.07 -5.70
C THR A 313 39.00 0.01 -6.69
N ASP A 314 38.00 -0.31 -7.52
CA ASP A 314 37.43 0.62 -8.51
C ASP A 314 36.88 1.91 -7.86
N ASP A 315 36.77 2.96 -8.67
CA ASP A 315 36.18 4.26 -8.28
C ASP A 315 34.73 4.12 -7.78
N ASP A 316 34.33 4.98 -6.82
CA ASP A 316 33.00 4.96 -6.19
C ASP A 316 31.87 4.99 -7.22
N ALA A 317 31.98 5.79 -8.28
CA ALA A 317 30.96 5.93 -9.30
C ALA A 317 30.84 4.66 -10.15
N VAL A 318 31.96 4.00 -10.45
CA VAL A 318 32.01 2.74 -11.21
C VAL A 318 31.44 1.60 -10.40
N VAL A 319 31.86 1.46 -9.14
CA VAL A 319 31.34 0.44 -8.22
C VAL A 319 29.84 0.60 -8.03
N TYR A 320 29.37 1.82 -7.75
CA TYR A 320 27.96 2.13 -7.59
C TYR A 320 27.15 1.77 -8.86
N ALA A 321 27.64 2.17 -10.03
CA ALA A 321 27.04 1.85 -11.32
C ALA A 321 26.88 0.34 -11.54
N ARG A 322 27.93 -0.41 -11.21
CA ARG A 322 28.00 -1.87 -11.39
C ARG A 322 26.98 -2.57 -10.49
N VAL A 323 26.95 -2.25 -9.19
CA VAL A 323 26.01 -2.91 -8.25
C VAL A 323 24.56 -2.54 -8.52
N ARG A 324 24.27 -1.27 -8.85
CA ARG A 324 22.92 -0.85 -9.27
C ARG A 324 22.46 -1.65 -10.50
N SER A 325 23.29 -1.72 -11.54
CA SER A 325 22.95 -2.43 -12.78
C SER A 325 22.81 -3.94 -12.57
N ALA A 326 23.66 -4.54 -11.72
CA ALA A 326 23.57 -5.96 -11.37
C ALA A 326 22.24 -6.28 -10.67
N GLN A 327 21.86 -5.50 -9.65
CA GLN A 327 20.59 -5.70 -8.94
C GLN A 327 19.37 -5.41 -9.81
N GLN A 328 19.44 -4.42 -10.71
CA GLN A 328 18.38 -4.19 -11.70
C GLN A 328 18.18 -5.39 -12.63
N ARG A 329 19.27 -6.00 -13.13
CA ARG A 329 19.18 -7.19 -13.98
C ARG A 329 18.62 -8.39 -13.22
N ALA A 330 19.06 -8.59 -11.98
CA ALA A 330 18.56 -9.66 -11.12
C ALA A 330 17.04 -9.52 -10.90
N LEU A 331 16.60 -8.32 -10.46
CA LEU A 331 15.18 -8.03 -10.25
C LEU A 331 14.35 -8.21 -11.53
N LEU A 332 14.81 -7.66 -12.66
CA LEU A 332 14.14 -7.83 -13.96
C LEU A 332 14.05 -9.30 -14.37
N GLY A 333 15.12 -10.07 -14.15
CA GLY A 333 15.15 -11.51 -14.45
C GLY A 333 14.07 -12.26 -13.69
N VAL A 334 13.99 -12.07 -12.38
CA VAL A 334 12.97 -12.71 -11.52
C VAL A 334 11.56 -12.29 -11.95
N MET A 335 11.30 -10.99 -12.09
CA MET A 335 9.96 -10.51 -12.48
C MET A 335 9.52 -11.03 -13.86
N ARG A 336 10.44 -11.16 -14.82
CA ARG A 336 10.12 -11.76 -16.13
C ARG A 336 9.77 -13.24 -16.05
N ARG A 337 10.45 -14.00 -15.18
CA ARG A 337 10.09 -15.40 -14.94
C ARG A 337 8.71 -15.52 -14.28
N MET A 338 8.34 -14.56 -13.44
CA MET A 338 7.06 -14.55 -12.73
C MET A 338 5.88 -14.06 -13.59
N ALA A 339 6.10 -13.06 -14.44
CA ALA A 339 5.05 -12.40 -15.21
C ALA A 339 4.04 -13.33 -15.93
N PRO A 340 4.44 -14.47 -16.54
CA PRO A 340 3.48 -15.37 -17.16
C PRO A 340 2.75 -16.31 -16.18
N ARG A 341 3.21 -16.41 -14.92
CA ARG A 341 2.73 -17.37 -13.91
C ARG A 341 1.90 -16.74 -12.79
N VAL A 342 2.02 -15.44 -12.58
CA VAL A 342 1.32 -14.71 -11.52
C VAL A 342 -0.09 -14.33 -12.01
N LYS A 343 -1.12 -14.68 -11.24
CA LYS A 343 -2.53 -14.33 -11.53
C LYS A 343 -2.85 -12.89 -11.13
N CYS A 344 -2.24 -12.38 -10.05
CA CYS A 344 -2.38 -10.98 -9.61
C CYS A 344 -1.06 -10.23 -9.61
N ARG A 345 -0.87 -9.30 -10.54
CA ARG A 345 0.39 -8.53 -10.62
C ARG A 345 0.52 -7.51 -9.48
N CYS A 346 -0.57 -7.23 -8.76
CA CYS A 346 -0.60 -6.45 -7.53
C CYS A 346 0.52 -6.84 -6.53
N CYS A 347 0.82 -8.14 -6.40
CA CYS A 347 1.78 -8.69 -5.44
C CYS A 347 3.23 -8.23 -5.67
N ILE A 348 3.54 -7.71 -6.85
CA ILE A 348 4.87 -7.18 -7.21
C ILE A 348 4.85 -5.67 -7.48
N THR A 349 3.82 -4.95 -7.05
CA THR A 349 3.69 -3.49 -7.26
C THR A 349 4.89 -2.73 -6.71
N TRP A 350 5.29 -2.98 -5.46
CA TRP A 350 6.46 -2.30 -4.88
C TRP A 350 7.78 -2.66 -5.59
N PRO A 351 8.10 -3.94 -5.86
CA PRO A 351 9.22 -4.30 -6.73
C PRO A 351 9.24 -3.57 -8.08
N LEU A 352 8.08 -3.42 -8.74
CA LEU A 352 7.96 -2.69 -10.01
C LEU A 352 8.25 -1.19 -9.86
N VAL A 353 7.76 -0.55 -8.78
CA VAL A 353 8.09 0.84 -8.45
C VAL A 353 9.61 0.99 -8.29
N VAL A 354 10.24 0.10 -7.51
CA VAL A 354 11.69 0.13 -7.28
C VAL A 354 12.46 -0.02 -8.59
N ALA A 355 12.10 -0.99 -9.42
CA ALA A 355 12.71 -1.21 -10.73
C ALA A 355 12.58 0.01 -11.64
N GLY A 356 11.40 0.65 -11.65
CA GLY A 356 11.12 1.85 -12.43
C GLY A 356 11.98 3.04 -12.03
N VAL A 357 12.10 3.32 -10.73
CA VAL A 357 12.96 4.41 -10.23
C VAL A 357 14.43 4.11 -10.52
N ALA A 358 14.86 2.86 -10.29
CA ALA A 358 16.22 2.45 -10.59
C ALA A 358 16.54 2.60 -12.09
N ALA A 359 15.58 2.39 -13.00
CA ALA A 359 15.77 2.52 -14.45
C ALA A 359 15.87 3.98 -14.96
N SER A 360 15.85 4.97 -14.07
CA SER A 360 15.95 6.40 -14.42
C SER A 360 17.20 6.80 -15.20
N ASP A 361 18.30 6.06 -15.09
CA ASP A 361 19.52 6.31 -15.88
C ASP A 361 19.57 5.56 -17.23
N GLY A 362 18.61 4.67 -17.49
CA GLY A 362 18.51 3.93 -18.75
C GLY A 362 19.62 2.90 -19.00
N ARG A 363 20.45 2.58 -17.99
CA ARG A 363 21.64 1.73 -18.18
C ARG A 363 21.36 0.27 -18.45
N VAL A 364 20.25 -0.24 -17.93
CA VAL A 364 19.82 -1.63 -18.15
C VAL A 364 18.68 -1.65 -19.16
N PRO A 365 18.91 -2.17 -20.39
CA PRO A 365 17.89 -2.20 -21.44
C PRO A 365 16.65 -3.00 -21.04
N GLY A 366 15.49 -2.55 -21.49
CA GLY A 366 14.22 -3.26 -21.33
C GLY A 366 13.55 -3.15 -19.95
N VAL A 367 14.20 -2.58 -18.93
CA VAL A 367 13.57 -2.42 -17.59
C VAL A 367 12.37 -1.46 -17.68
N ARG A 368 12.53 -0.28 -18.30
CA ARG A 368 11.44 0.71 -18.42
C ARG A 368 10.23 0.15 -19.17
N ALA A 369 10.48 -0.52 -20.30
CA ALA A 369 9.43 -1.13 -21.12
C ALA A 369 8.67 -2.21 -20.34
N PHE A 370 9.38 -3.10 -19.64
CA PHE A 370 8.76 -4.13 -18.82
C PHE A 370 7.92 -3.54 -17.67
N VAL A 371 8.45 -2.53 -16.97
CA VAL A 371 7.73 -1.85 -15.89
C VAL A 371 6.46 -1.18 -16.42
N GLU A 372 6.56 -0.50 -17.56
CA GLU A 372 5.43 0.15 -18.21
C GLU A 372 4.34 -0.85 -18.64
N GLU A 373 4.73 -1.93 -19.32
CA GLU A 373 3.82 -3.02 -19.70
C GLU A 373 3.14 -3.65 -18.47
N SER A 374 3.91 -3.86 -17.40
CA SER A 374 3.39 -4.45 -16.16
C SER A 374 2.35 -3.54 -15.49
N PHE A 375 2.60 -2.23 -15.42
CA PHE A 375 1.64 -1.28 -14.86
C PHE A 375 0.39 -1.10 -15.74
N LEU A 376 0.53 -1.13 -17.07
CA LEU A 376 -0.62 -1.06 -17.96
C LEU A 376 -1.51 -2.30 -17.81
N ALA A 377 -0.91 -3.50 -17.78
CA ALA A 377 -1.67 -4.72 -17.54
C ALA A 377 -2.34 -4.76 -16.16
N MET A 378 -1.67 -4.27 -15.10
CA MET A 378 -2.29 -4.11 -13.78
C MET A 378 -3.47 -3.13 -13.80
N ALA A 379 -3.42 -2.09 -14.62
CA ALA A 379 -4.52 -1.14 -14.73
C ALA A 379 -5.79 -1.78 -15.32
N ASP A 380 -5.61 -2.77 -16.19
CA ASP A 380 -6.69 -3.55 -16.79
C ASP A 380 -7.27 -4.61 -15.82
N GLU A 381 -6.62 -4.86 -14.67
CA GLU A 381 -7.13 -5.80 -13.67
C GLU A 381 -8.36 -5.23 -12.93
N PRO A 382 -9.48 -5.98 -12.85
CA PRO A 382 -10.77 -5.44 -12.39
C PRO A 382 -10.80 -5.00 -10.92
N ALA A 383 -10.10 -5.70 -10.03
CA ALA A 383 -10.20 -5.51 -8.58
C ALA A 383 -9.07 -4.69 -7.95
N GLU A 384 -7.87 -4.57 -8.56
CA GLU A 384 -6.67 -4.18 -7.79
C GLU A 384 -5.71 -3.20 -8.49
N GLY A 385 -6.08 -2.68 -9.66
CA GLY A 385 -5.25 -1.74 -10.44
C GLY A 385 -5.24 -0.25 -10.04
N GLY A 386 -5.87 0.16 -8.93
CA GLY A 386 -6.13 1.58 -8.62
C GLY A 386 -4.87 2.46 -8.54
N PHE A 387 -3.75 1.88 -8.12
CA PHE A 387 -2.46 2.56 -7.95
C PHE A 387 -1.56 2.46 -9.19
N ALA A 388 -1.87 1.57 -10.13
CA ALA A 388 -0.97 1.22 -11.22
C ALA A 388 -0.69 2.41 -12.16
N LEU A 389 -1.74 3.08 -12.63
CA LEU A 389 -1.62 4.23 -13.53
C LEU A 389 -0.98 5.46 -12.84
N PRO A 390 -1.38 5.85 -11.61
CA PRO A 390 -0.68 6.91 -10.88
C PRO A 390 0.81 6.63 -10.66
N SER A 391 1.18 5.38 -10.37
CA SER A 391 2.58 4.97 -10.21
C SER A 391 3.34 5.08 -11.52
N LEU A 392 2.78 4.56 -12.63
CA LEU A 392 3.37 4.67 -13.96
C LEU A 392 3.56 6.12 -14.40
N GLN A 393 2.57 6.99 -14.17
CA GLN A 393 2.67 8.39 -14.55
C GLN A 393 3.82 9.11 -13.83
N ARG A 394 4.03 8.81 -12.53
CA ARG A 394 5.18 9.34 -11.78
C ARG A 394 6.51 8.86 -12.34
N LEU A 395 6.61 7.57 -12.66
CA LEU A 395 7.81 7.00 -13.27
C LEU A 395 8.11 7.64 -14.64
N ARG A 396 7.10 7.83 -15.49
CA ARG A 396 7.25 8.53 -16.77
C ARG A 396 7.76 9.97 -16.59
N VAL A 397 7.27 10.70 -15.59
CA VAL A 397 7.77 12.05 -15.26
C VAL A 397 9.24 12.00 -14.84
N LEU A 398 9.62 11.07 -13.97
CA LEU A 398 11.02 10.88 -13.55
C LEU A 398 11.92 10.55 -14.74
N TRP A 399 11.53 9.61 -15.60
CA TRP A 399 12.31 9.20 -16.77
C TRP A 399 12.54 10.33 -17.76
N ARG A 400 11.55 11.22 -17.92
CA ARG A 400 11.67 12.42 -18.77
C ARG A 400 12.52 13.51 -18.12
N SER A 401 12.55 13.60 -16.79
CA SER A 401 13.31 14.65 -16.09
C SER A 401 14.82 14.39 -16.04
N GLY A 402 15.29 13.18 -16.39
CA GLY A 402 16.70 12.79 -16.33
C GLY A 402 17.27 12.70 -14.90
N ARG A 403 16.43 12.84 -13.88
CA ARG A 403 16.82 12.74 -12.47
C ARG A 403 16.87 11.27 -12.06
N THR A 404 17.73 10.94 -11.10
CA THR A 404 18.03 9.54 -10.77
C THR A 404 17.96 9.21 -9.28
N GLY A 405 17.71 10.21 -8.42
CA GLY A 405 17.55 10.00 -6.99
C GLY A 405 16.18 9.38 -6.67
N TRP A 406 16.10 8.63 -5.56
CA TRP A 406 14.84 8.09 -5.09
C TRP A 406 13.82 9.19 -4.75
N ASP A 407 14.25 10.20 -3.99
CA ASP A 407 13.37 11.31 -3.57
C ASP A 407 12.93 12.20 -4.76
N ASP A 408 13.63 12.17 -5.90
CA ASP A 408 13.22 12.87 -7.12
C ASP A 408 11.92 12.30 -7.72
N ALA A 409 11.67 11.00 -7.48
CA ALA A 409 10.49 10.30 -7.95
C ALA A 409 9.23 10.63 -7.11
N PHE A 410 9.43 11.04 -5.86
CA PHE A 410 8.38 11.24 -4.87
C PHE A 410 8.51 12.61 -4.20
N PRO A 411 8.23 13.72 -4.91
CA PRO A 411 8.36 15.07 -4.36
C PRO A 411 7.24 15.45 -3.38
N ARG A 412 6.17 14.64 -3.32
CA ARG A 412 5.03 14.80 -2.41
C ARG A 412 4.68 13.43 -1.82
N PRO A 413 4.07 13.38 -0.63
CA PRO A 413 3.68 12.13 0.00
C PRO A 413 2.71 11.39 -0.91
N CYS A 414 2.96 10.10 -1.10
CA CYS A 414 2.04 9.27 -1.87
C CYS A 414 2.09 7.81 -1.46
N ILE A 415 0.94 7.17 -1.65
CA ILE A 415 0.76 5.73 -1.53
C ILE A 415 0.79 5.20 -2.96
N ALA A 416 1.97 4.71 -3.37
CA ALA A 416 2.17 4.15 -4.71
C ALA A 416 2.06 2.61 -4.72
N VAL A 417 1.74 2.03 -3.56
CA VAL A 417 1.67 0.59 -3.30
C VAL A 417 0.52 0.34 -2.33
N GLN A 418 -0.25 -0.73 -2.57
CA GLN A 418 -1.36 -1.15 -1.72
C GLN A 418 -0.90 -2.01 -0.55
#